data_AF-I0RBE4-F1
#
_entry.id   AF-I0RBE4-F1
#
_cell.length_a   1.000
_cell.length_b   1.000
_cell.length_c   1.000
_cell.angle_alpha   90.00
_cell.angle_beta   90.00
_cell.angle_gamma   90.00
#
_symmetry.space_group_name_H-M   'P 1'
#
loop_
_entity.id
_entity.type
_entity.pdbx_description
1 polymer ?
#
loop_
_entity_poly.entity_id
_entity_poly.type
_entity_poly.pdbx_seq_one_letter_code
_entity_poly.pdbx_strand_id
1 'polypeptide(L)'
;MNLFKKVLCSVSVAAVSALLAVPVMAADAQWKKNDKGWWYEEADSSYPTNQWRFINNKWYYFDNIGYMLENRWVGNYYVGADGAMLVNTSTPDGYYVDANGKWIEGIKKTVDITKRSTGRSSGGSSGGRSRGSGGKGGSGSSNTGSGSGSLSTNTDNTGSTGTTSDSSGGNHNIVIPNAANNSTSNNTDNTVASNDNSQVSSEKTRVIDALKAMGVGEKEAELYYIINAYRESLGLSKLSFSKSLTTVARTHVLDSNTYTPENQVDSRGIQGNLHSWSNHGNWTPMAYTSDHQYANNMWSKPRELTSYSGNGFEISAYTGGNITPEGALDLWKHSSAHNQVMTTQGSWSDLKTMGVAIDGRYAHVWFGSAADPAGYYDVADYQVIHP
;
A
#
# COMPACT_ATOMS: atom_id res chain seq x y z
N MET A 1 -33.40 66.40 77.24
CA MET A 1 -34.43 66.77 76.24
C MET A 1 -33.88 66.52 74.84
N ASN A 2 -34.76 66.44 73.85
CA ASN A 2 -34.52 66.47 72.39
C ASN A 2 -33.85 65.24 71.74
N LEU A 3 -34.72 64.37 71.20
CA LEU A 3 -34.44 63.52 70.03
C LEU A 3 -34.05 64.39 68.81
N PHE A 4 -33.19 63.88 67.91
CA PHE A 4 -33.65 63.23 66.66
C PHE A 4 -32.51 62.81 65.70
N LYS A 5 -32.67 61.59 65.15
CA LYS A 5 -32.25 61.10 63.80
C LYS A 5 -31.03 61.74 63.10
N LYS A 6 -30.10 60.87 62.69
CA LYS A 6 -30.01 60.38 61.30
C LYS A 6 -29.24 59.06 61.22
N VAL A 7 -29.56 58.24 60.22
CA VAL A 7 -28.85 57.01 59.87
C VAL A 7 -27.96 57.29 58.66
N LEU A 8 -26.75 56.72 58.64
CA LEU A 8 -25.99 56.53 57.41
C LEU A 8 -25.14 55.25 57.53
N CYS A 9 -24.89 54.59 56.40
CA CYS A 9 -24.32 53.24 56.37
C CYS A 9 -22.82 53.19 56.70
N SER A 10 -22.41 52.02 57.20
CA SER A 10 -21.02 51.62 57.41
C SER A 10 -20.18 51.61 56.13
N VAL A 11 -18.94 52.06 56.22
CA VAL A 11 -17.84 51.63 55.33
C VAL A 11 -16.68 51.19 56.21
N SER A 12 -16.30 49.92 56.10
CA SER A 12 -15.18 49.33 56.85
C SER A 12 -13.87 49.53 56.10
N VAL A 13 -12.78 49.85 56.82
CA VAL A 13 -11.43 49.93 56.24
C VAL A 13 -10.60 48.74 56.72
N ALA A 14 -10.44 47.75 55.85
CA ALA A 14 -9.50 46.64 56.00
C ALA A 14 -8.98 46.26 54.61
N ALA A 15 -7.89 46.91 54.17
CA ALA A 15 -7.32 46.72 52.85
C ALA A 15 -6.51 45.42 52.77
N VAL A 16 -7.20 44.30 52.52
CA VAL A 16 -6.53 43.04 52.12
C VAL A 16 -6.08 43.19 50.68
N SER A 17 -4.77 43.34 50.47
CA SER A 17 -4.18 43.37 49.12
C SER A 17 -4.16 41.98 48.51
N ALA A 18 -5.31 41.55 47.99
CA ALA A 18 -5.44 40.33 47.22
C ALA A 18 -4.79 40.54 45.85
N LEU A 19 -3.57 40.01 45.68
CA LEU A 19 -2.90 39.96 44.38
C LEU A 19 -3.70 39.03 43.46
N LEU A 20 -4.61 39.60 42.67
CA LEU A 20 -5.37 38.87 41.66
C LEU A 20 -4.43 38.44 40.53
N ALA A 21 -3.77 37.30 40.73
CA ALA A 21 -3.22 36.48 39.68
C ALA A 21 -4.39 35.97 38.82
N VAL A 22 -4.88 36.83 37.92
CA VAL A 22 -5.79 36.42 36.86
C VAL A 22 -5.04 35.35 36.06
N PRO A 23 -5.56 34.11 35.96
CA PRO A 23 -4.95 33.15 35.05
C PRO A 23 -5.11 33.70 33.64
N VAL A 24 -4.01 34.15 33.04
CA VAL A 24 -3.92 34.29 31.59
C VAL A 24 -4.07 32.87 31.05
N MET A 25 -5.30 32.50 30.71
CA MET A 25 -5.58 31.30 29.96
C MET A 25 -4.77 31.41 28.68
N ALA A 26 -3.74 30.58 28.54
CA ALA A 26 -3.00 30.49 27.30
C ALA A 26 -4.01 30.16 26.19
N ALA A 27 -4.06 31.00 25.16
CA ALA A 27 -4.93 30.72 24.03
C ALA A 27 -4.36 29.49 23.31
N ASP A 28 -5.13 28.41 23.19
CA ASP A 28 -4.68 27.27 22.41
C ASP A 28 -4.51 27.67 20.94
N ALA A 29 -3.46 27.13 20.31
CA ALA A 29 -3.16 27.40 18.91
C ALA A 29 -4.29 26.89 18.01
N GLN A 30 -4.73 27.71 17.06
CA GLN A 30 -6.03 27.55 16.42
C GLN A 30 -6.09 28.06 14.98
N TRP A 31 -6.89 27.39 14.15
CA TRP A 31 -7.24 27.85 12.82
C TRP A 31 -8.25 29.00 12.86
N LYS A 32 -7.98 30.07 12.11
CA LYS A 32 -8.85 31.23 11.95
C LYS A 32 -9.06 31.54 10.47
N LYS A 33 -10.18 32.20 10.14
CA LYS A 33 -10.56 32.53 8.76
C LYS A 33 -11.08 33.96 8.64
N ASN A 34 -10.79 34.60 7.51
CA ASN A 34 -11.41 35.84 7.07
C ASN A 34 -11.63 35.81 5.54
N ASP A 35 -12.03 36.93 4.95
CA ASP A 35 -12.35 37.05 3.52
C ASP A 35 -11.16 36.78 2.57
N LYS A 36 -9.92 36.77 3.07
CA LYS A 36 -8.71 36.46 2.30
C LYS A 36 -8.34 34.97 2.32
N GLY A 37 -8.70 34.25 3.39
CA GLY A 37 -8.33 32.84 3.55
C GLY A 37 -8.24 32.38 5.01
N TRP A 38 -7.61 31.23 5.19
CA TRP A 38 -7.29 30.65 6.50
C TRP A 38 -5.88 31.04 6.96
N TRP A 39 -5.69 31.25 8.27
CA TRP A 39 -4.37 31.24 8.91
C TRP A 39 -4.41 30.37 10.17
N TYR A 40 -3.24 30.03 10.69
CA TYR A 40 -3.09 29.35 11.97
C TYR A 40 -2.44 30.31 12.96
N GLU A 41 -3.10 30.59 14.07
CA GLU A 41 -2.58 31.45 15.13
C GLU A 41 -2.04 30.59 16.25
N GLU A 42 -0.78 30.80 16.62
CA GLU A 42 -0.07 30.10 17.68
C GLU A 42 -0.44 30.68 19.06
N ALA A 43 -0.09 29.97 20.14
CA ALA A 43 -0.49 30.33 21.50
C ALA A 43 0.09 31.67 22.02
N ASP A 44 1.15 32.18 21.37
CA ASP A 44 1.77 33.48 21.61
C ASP A 44 1.22 34.59 20.69
N SER A 45 0.13 34.32 19.96
CA SER A 45 -0.47 35.15 18.90
C SER A 45 0.44 35.40 17.69
N SER A 46 1.53 34.63 17.52
CA SER A 46 2.26 34.56 16.25
C SER A 46 1.54 33.69 15.22
N TYR A 47 2.03 33.67 13.98
CA TYR A 47 1.52 32.81 12.91
C TYR A 47 2.62 32.50 11.88
N PRO A 48 2.63 31.31 11.26
CA PRO A 48 3.65 30.93 10.30
C PRO A 48 3.54 31.75 9.00
N THR A 49 4.69 32.19 8.47
CA THR A 49 4.80 32.86 7.17
C THR A 49 5.95 32.26 6.34
N ASN A 50 5.79 32.20 5.01
CA ASN A 50 6.74 31.63 4.03
C ASN A 50 7.25 30.21 4.35
N GLN A 51 6.48 29.39 5.06
CA GLN A 51 6.98 28.12 5.62
C GLN A 51 5.94 27.01 5.67
N TRP A 52 6.45 25.78 5.75
CA TRP A 52 5.68 24.60 6.09
C TRP A 52 5.45 24.52 7.61
N ARG A 53 4.22 24.21 8.04
CA ARG A 53 3.85 23.91 9.43
C ARG A 53 3.16 22.54 9.47
N PHE A 54 3.50 21.73 10.47
CA PHE A 54 2.82 20.45 10.72
C PHE A 54 1.76 20.67 11.81
N ILE A 55 0.49 20.45 11.47
CA ILE A 55 -0.67 20.73 12.32
C ILE A 55 -1.62 19.53 12.19
N ASN A 56 -2.05 18.94 13.31
CA ASN A 56 -3.02 17.83 13.35
C ASN A 56 -2.71 16.71 12.33
N ASN A 57 -1.47 16.21 12.36
CA ASN A 57 -0.91 15.19 11.46
C ASN A 57 -0.85 15.53 9.95
N LYS A 58 -1.10 16.79 9.56
CA LYS A 58 -1.03 17.27 8.18
C LYS A 58 0.00 18.38 8.02
N TRP A 59 0.64 18.44 6.85
CA TRP A 59 1.53 19.54 6.46
C TRP A 59 0.76 20.62 5.69
N TYR A 60 0.98 21.88 6.06
CA TYR A 60 0.37 23.06 5.43
C TYR A 60 1.47 24.07 5.08
N TYR A 61 1.34 24.79 3.96
CA TYR A 61 2.27 25.88 3.62
C TYR A 61 1.57 27.24 3.73
N PHE A 62 2.27 28.22 4.31
CA PHE A 62 1.77 29.57 4.53
C PHE A 62 2.55 30.59 3.69
N ASP A 63 1.83 31.55 3.11
CA ASP A 63 2.38 32.59 2.25
C ASP A 63 3.18 33.66 3.03
N ASN A 64 3.61 34.72 2.33
CA ASN A 64 4.44 35.78 2.90
C ASN A 64 3.73 36.72 3.89
N ILE A 65 2.41 36.58 4.07
CA ILE A 65 1.59 37.39 4.97
C ILE A 65 0.76 36.53 5.95
N GLY A 66 0.90 35.19 5.90
CA GLY A 66 0.38 34.25 6.89
C GLY A 66 -0.84 33.46 6.47
N TYR A 67 -1.28 33.52 5.20
CA TYR A 67 -2.41 32.72 4.73
C TYR A 67 -1.97 31.35 4.20
N MET A 68 -2.74 30.32 4.57
CA MET A 68 -2.57 28.96 4.10
C MET A 68 -2.81 28.89 2.58
N LEU A 69 -1.91 28.20 1.86
CA LEU A 69 -2.08 27.90 0.45
C LEU A 69 -2.95 26.66 0.23
N GLU A 70 -3.76 26.68 -0.81
CA GLU A 70 -4.61 25.58 -1.27
C GLU A 70 -4.56 25.42 -2.80
N ASN A 71 -4.92 24.23 -3.29
CA ASN A 71 -5.09 23.88 -4.71
C ASN A 71 -3.88 24.18 -5.63
N ARG A 72 -2.64 24.04 -5.15
CA ARG A 72 -1.45 24.46 -5.93
C ARG A 72 -0.14 23.77 -5.55
N TRP A 73 0.82 23.87 -6.48
CA TRP A 73 2.22 23.50 -6.26
C TRP A 73 2.98 24.50 -5.38
N VAL A 74 3.81 23.98 -4.49
CA VAL A 74 4.74 24.67 -3.59
C VAL A 74 6.10 23.99 -3.74
N GLY A 75 6.90 24.46 -4.69
CA GLY A 75 8.06 23.71 -5.17
C GLY A 75 7.63 22.36 -5.75
N ASN A 76 8.19 21.27 -5.23
CA ASN A 76 7.87 19.90 -5.67
C ASN A 76 6.68 19.27 -4.92
N TYR A 77 5.93 20.01 -4.11
CA TYR A 77 4.85 19.47 -3.28
C TYR A 77 3.51 20.11 -3.66
N TYR A 78 2.39 19.37 -3.58
CA TYR A 78 1.06 19.92 -3.91
C TYR A 78 0.20 20.05 -2.66
N VAL A 79 -0.37 21.24 -2.41
CA VAL A 79 -1.39 21.44 -1.36
C VAL A 79 -2.79 21.32 -1.96
N GLY A 80 -3.63 20.50 -1.35
CA GLY A 80 -4.98 20.16 -1.79
C GLY A 80 -6.03 21.25 -1.51
N ALA A 81 -7.30 20.90 -1.67
CA ALA A 81 -8.44 21.81 -1.46
C ALA A 81 -8.74 22.10 0.02
N ASP A 82 -8.19 21.30 0.94
CA ASP A 82 -8.17 21.57 2.39
C ASP A 82 -6.86 22.25 2.84
N GLY A 83 -6.00 22.66 1.89
CA GLY A 83 -4.67 23.22 2.12
C GLY A 83 -3.61 22.23 2.61
N ALA A 84 -3.98 20.97 2.85
CA ALA A 84 -3.05 19.96 3.30
C ALA A 84 -2.20 19.46 2.13
N MET A 85 -0.93 19.18 2.39
CA MET A 85 -0.03 18.53 1.44
C MET A 85 -0.59 17.16 1.05
N LEU A 86 -0.81 16.95 -0.24
CA LEU A 86 -1.17 15.66 -0.79
C LEU A 86 0.02 14.70 -0.65
N VAL A 87 -0.27 13.45 -0.29
CA VAL A 87 0.73 12.37 -0.13
C VAL A 87 0.21 11.08 -0.76
N ASN A 88 1.11 10.29 -1.36
CA ASN A 88 0.84 8.96 -1.92
C ASN A 88 -0.37 8.91 -2.89
N THR A 89 -0.53 9.94 -3.73
CA THR A 89 -1.76 10.15 -4.51
C THR A 89 -1.52 10.93 -5.80
N SER A 90 -2.56 11.02 -6.65
CA SER A 90 -2.55 11.87 -7.85
C SER A 90 -2.98 13.30 -7.52
N THR A 91 -2.28 14.29 -8.07
CA THR A 91 -2.70 15.69 -8.05
C THR A 91 -3.82 15.93 -9.07
N PRO A 92 -4.63 17.01 -8.93
CA PRO A 92 -5.73 17.32 -9.86
C PRO A 92 -5.29 17.56 -11.32
N ASP A 93 -4.05 18.02 -11.55
CA ASP A 93 -3.42 18.18 -12.86
C ASP A 93 -2.73 16.90 -13.40
N GLY A 94 -2.89 15.79 -12.66
CA GLY A 94 -2.66 14.41 -13.11
C GLY A 94 -1.28 13.83 -12.80
N TYR A 95 -0.41 14.54 -12.10
CA TYR A 95 0.90 14.03 -11.66
C TYR A 95 0.75 13.16 -10.40
N TYR A 96 1.78 12.41 -10.05
CA TYR A 96 1.81 11.64 -8.79
C TYR A 96 2.78 12.27 -7.77
N VAL A 97 2.36 12.31 -6.51
CA VAL A 97 3.21 12.68 -5.36
C VAL A 97 3.46 11.46 -4.49
N ASP A 98 4.72 11.28 -4.07
CA ASP A 98 5.13 10.24 -3.14
C ASP A 98 4.50 10.42 -1.75
N ALA A 99 4.76 9.50 -0.83
CA ALA A 99 4.20 9.57 0.52
C ALA A 99 4.83 10.66 1.42
N ASN A 100 5.90 11.33 0.97
CA ASN A 100 6.41 12.58 1.56
C ASN A 100 5.75 13.82 0.91
N GLY A 101 4.85 13.61 -0.05
CA GLY A 101 4.16 14.63 -0.84
C GLY A 101 4.99 15.20 -2.00
N LYS A 102 6.17 14.64 -2.26
CA LYS A 102 7.07 15.13 -3.30
C LYS A 102 6.69 14.53 -4.66
N TRP A 103 6.61 15.38 -5.67
CA TRP A 103 6.36 15.00 -7.06
C TRP A 103 7.36 13.96 -7.57
N ILE A 104 6.84 12.89 -8.18
CA ILE A 104 7.63 11.90 -8.92
C ILE A 104 7.58 12.25 -10.42
N GLU A 105 8.73 12.61 -10.98
CA GLU A 105 8.86 12.88 -12.41
C GLU A 105 8.57 11.63 -13.25
N GLY A 106 8.00 11.82 -14.45
CA GLY A 106 7.59 10.74 -15.35
C GLY A 106 6.26 10.06 -15.02
N ILE A 107 5.78 10.09 -13.76
CA ILE A 107 4.48 9.51 -13.41
C ILE A 107 3.35 10.53 -13.58
N LYS A 108 2.63 10.41 -14.70
CA LYS A 108 1.38 11.14 -14.99
C LYS A 108 0.26 10.16 -15.34
N LYS A 109 -0.97 10.42 -14.89
CA LYS A 109 -2.17 9.68 -15.33
C LYS A 109 -2.38 9.88 -16.83
N THR A 110 -1.95 8.89 -17.63
CA THR A 110 -2.29 8.78 -19.04
C THR A 110 -3.76 8.37 -19.18
N VAL A 111 -4.62 9.32 -19.50
CA VAL A 111 -6.01 9.01 -19.88
C VAL A 111 -6.00 8.44 -21.29
N ASP A 112 -6.24 7.14 -21.44
CA ASP A 112 -6.13 6.39 -22.70
C ASP A 112 -7.28 6.68 -23.70
N ILE A 113 -7.36 7.92 -24.19
CA ILE A 113 -8.33 8.36 -25.21
C ILE A 113 -7.86 7.99 -26.63
N THR A 114 -7.50 6.73 -26.88
CA THR A 114 -7.18 6.25 -28.25
C THR A 114 -7.42 4.77 -28.57
N LYS A 115 -8.33 4.07 -27.89
CA LYS A 115 -8.96 2.86 -28.48
C LYS A 115 -10.16 3.20 -29.37
N ARG A 116 -9.89 3.93 -30.47
CA ARG A 116 -10.76 3.95 -31.65
C ARG A 116 -9.94 3.60 -32.89
N SER A 117 -10.42 2.59 -33.61
CA SER A 117 -9.75 1.94 -34.74
C SER A 117 -9.55 2.85 -35.96
N THR A 118 -8.43 2.67 -36.67
CA THR A 118 -8.42 2.51 -38.14
C THR A 118 -7.14 1.80 -38.61
N GLY A 119 -7.31 0.80 -39.49
CA GLY A 119 -6.23 0.32 -40.36
C GLY A 119 -5.99 1.28 -41.53
N ARG A 120 -4.92 1.03 -42.31
CA ARG A 120 -4.50 1.94 -43.39
C ARG A 120 -5.31 1.75 -44.70
N SER A 121 -5.67 2.89 -45.31
CA SER A 121 -5.67 3.14 -46.76
C SER A 121 -6.58 2.31 -47.70
N SER A 122 -7.59 2.98 -48.27
CA SER A 122 -7.63 3.23 -49.73
C SER A 122 -8.51 4.46 -50.03
N GLY A 123 -8.23 5.18 -51.14
CA GLY A 123 -8.87 6.47 -51.46
C GLY A 123 -10.13 6.36 -52.32
N GLY A 124 -10.84 7.48 -52.47
CA GLY A 124 -12.00 7.62 -53.37
C GLY A 124 -12.69 8.98 -53.24
N SER A 125 -12.72 9.76 -54.31
CA SER A 125 -13.37 11.08 -54.33
C SER A 125 -14.84 11.00 -54.73
N SER A 126 -15.71 11.83 -54.13
CA SER A 126 -16.61 12.80 -54.82
C SER A 126 -17.93 13.09 -54.06
N GLY A 127 -18.59 14.20 -54.43
CA GLY A 127 -20.03 14.10 -54.72
C GLY A 127 -21.09 14.40 -53.64
N GLY A 128 -21.04 15.60 -53.05
CA GLY A 128 -22.16 16.49 -52.66
C GLY A 128 -23.64 16.05 -52.46
N ARG A 129 -24.32 16.89 -51.66
CA ARG A 129 -25.77 17.23 -51.63
C ARG A 129 -26.79 16.27 -50.96
N SER A 130 -27.20 16.70 -49.75
CA SER A 130 -28.59 17.08 -49.40
C SER A 130 -29.74 16.03 -49.34
N ARG A 131 -30.67 16.27 -48.40
CA ARG A 131 -31.92 15.53 -48.07
C ARG A 131 -31.68 14.19 -47.33
N GLY A 132 -32.55 13.73 -46.43
CA GLY A 132 -33.66 14.40 -45.73
C GLY A 132 -34.97 13.59 -45.66
N SER A 133 -35.63 13.63 -44.49
CA SER A 133 -36.97 13.08 -44.18
C SER A 133 -37.12 11.56 -43.98
N GLY A 134 -38.09 11.19 -43.13
CA GLY A 134 -38.65 9.83 -42.96
C GLY A 134 -37.94 8.94 -41.93
N GLY A 135 -38.64 8.15 -41.10
CA GLY A 135 -40.10 8.03 -40.91
C GLY A 135 -40.43 7.02 -39.79
N LYS A 136 -41.56 7.20 -39.08
CA LYS A 136 -41.95 6.35 -37.93
C LYS A 136 -42.67 5.05 -38.37
N GLY A 137 -42.52 3.99 -37.57
CA GLY A 137 -43.37 2.78 -37.57
C GLY A 137 -42.57 1.52 -37.21
N GLY A 138 -43.07 0.57 -36.40
CA GLY A 138 -44.33 0.52 -35.65
C GLY A 138 -44.43 -0.76 -34.79
N SER A 139 -45.47 -0.84 -33.96
CA SER A 139 -45.90 -2.02 -33.16
C SER A 139 -45.97 -3.34 -33.94
N GLY A 140 -45.83 -4.53 -33.34
CA GLY A 140 -45.70 -4.87 -31.91
C GLY A 140 -46.14 -6.33 -31.63
N SER A 141 -46.60 -6.59 -30.39
CA SER A 141 -47.24 -7.83 -29.90
C SER A 141 -46.42 -9.13 -29.79
N SER A 142 -46.34 -9.58 -28.53
CA SER A 142 -46.19 -10.96 -28.05
C SER A 142 -47.24 -11.95 -28.60
N ASN A 143 -46.93 -13.25 -28.62
CA ASN A 143 -47.49 -14.22 -27.64
C ASN A 143 -46.82 -15.63 -27.71
N THR A 144 -46.88 -16.41 -26.61
CA THR A 144 -46.84 -17.91 -26.48
C THR A 144 -45.84 -18.78 -27.28
N GLY A 145 -45.33 -19.91 -26.79
CA GLY A 145 -45.63 -20.65 -25.55
C GLY A 145 -44.82 -21.97 -25.43
N SER A 146 -45.10 -22.75 -24.38
CA SER A 146 -44.32 -23.89 -23.86
C SER A 146 -44.07 -25.07 -24.81
N GLY A 147 -42.96 -25.79 -24.59
CA GLY A 147 -42.69 -27.14 -25.11
C GLY A 147 -41.54 -27.84 -24.37
N SER A 148 -41.71 -29.12 -24.01
CA SER A 148 -40.74 -29.90 -23.20
C SER A 148 -40.20 -31.11 -23.97
N GLY A 149 -38.95 -31.51 -23.69
CA GLY A 149 -38.33 -32.73 -24.22
C GLY A 149 -37.03 -33.06 -23.48
N SER A 150 -36.71 -34.35 -23.33
CA SER A 150 -35.57 -34.84 -22.54
C SER A 150 -35.04 -36.17 -23.08
N LEU A 151 -33.82 -36.54 -22.64
CA LEU A 151 -33.11 -37.82 -22.85
C LEU A 151 -32.74 -38.21 -24.30
N SER A 152 -31.42 -38.35 -24.55
CA SER A 152 -30.83 -39.68 -24.79
C SER A 152 -29.29 -39.63 -24.70
N THR A 153 -28.69 -40.71 -24.21
CA THR A 153 -27.24 -40.99 -24.20
C THR A 153 -26.84 -41.89 -25.37
N ASN A 154 -25.54 -41.94 -25.71
CA ASN A 154 -24.85 -43.21 -26.00
C ASN A 154 -23.32 -43.04 -26.07
N THR A 155 -22.60 -44.17 -26.00
CA THR A 155 -21.15 -44.27 -25.76
C THR A 155 -20.45 -45.18 -26.79
N ASP A 156 -19.13 -45.02 -26.91
CA ASP A 156 -18.07 -45.96 -27.34
C ASP A 156 -18.26 -46.92 -28.54
N ASN A 157 -17.26 -46.98 -29.45
CA ASN A 157 -16.51 -48.24 -29.63
C ASN A 157 -15.12 -48.14 -30.32
N THR A 158 -14.27 -49.10 -29.93
CA THR A 158 -12.97 -49.63 -30.39
C THR A 158 -12.42 -49.44 -31.82
N GLY A 159 -11.07 -49.48 -31.96
CA GLY A 159 -10.31 -49.91 -33.15
C GLY A 159 -8.78 -50.02 -32.88
N SER A 160 -8.03 -50.98 -33.49
CA SER A 160 -6.59 -51.22 -33.21
C SER A 160 -5.82 -51.92 -34.35
N THR A 161 -4.47 -52.05 -34.22
CA THR A 161 -3.45 -52.62 -35.14
C THR A 161 -3.14 -51.79 -36.40
N GLY A 162 -1.92 -51.72 -36.99
CA GLY A 162 -0.57 -52.27 -36.72
C GLY A 162 0.49 -51.47 -37.55
N THR A 163 1.76 -51.83 -37.81
CA THR A 163 2.70 -52.89 -37.35
C THR A 163 4.09 -52.65 -38.01
N THR A 164 5.23 -52.94 -37.32
CA THR A 164 6.65 -53.08 -37.83
C THR A 164 7.30 -51.88 -38.56
N SER A 165 8.61 -51.56 -38.46
CA SER A 165 9.74 -51.93 -37.57
C SER A 165 10.89 -50.87 -37.81
N ASP A 166 12.19 -50.95 -37.47
CA ASP A 166 13.09 -52.04 -37.02
C ASP A 166 14.42 -51.54 -36.35
N SER A 167 15.15 -52.49 -35.78
CA SER A 167 16.61 -52.70 -35.57
C SER A 167 17.66 -51.76 -36.20
N SER A 168 18.89 -51.58 -35.66
CA SER A 168 19.58 -51.98 -34.39
C SER A 168 21.01 -51.37 -34.42
N GLY A 169 21.81 -51.17 -33.35
CA GLY A 169 21.63 -51.35 -31.90
C GLY A 169 22.89 -51.89 -31.18
N GLY A 170 23.27 -51.31 -30.02
CA GLY A 170 24.36 -51.78 -29.13
C GLY A 170 25.64 -50.90 -29.10
N ASN A 171 26.52 -50.96 -28.08
CA ASN A 171 26.44 -51.73 -26.81
C ASN A 171 27.45 -51.24 -25.73
N HIS A 172 26.98 -50.88 -24.52
CA HIS A 172 27.72 -50.85 -23.21
C HIS A 172 29.01 -49.96 -23.09
N ASN A 173 29.60 -49.68 -21.91
CA ASN A 173 29.44 -50.24 -20.55
C ASN A 173 29.66 -49.18 -19.42
N ILE A 174 29.28 -49.52 -18.17
CA ILE A 174 29.57 -48.75 -16.93
C ILE A 174 30.61 -49.46 -16.07
N VAL A 175 31.64 -48.77 -15.55
CA VAL A 175 32.51 -49.23 -14.45
C VAL A 175 33.05 -48.06 -13.58
N ILE A 176 32.93 -48.21 -12.26
CA ILE A 176 33.56 -47.48 -11.13
C ILE A 176 33.64 -48.55 -9.99
N PRO A 177 34.60 -48.58 -9.01
CA PRO A 177 35.72 -47.67 -8.66
C PRO A 177 37.12 -48.35 -8.58
N ASN A 178 38.18 -47.58 -8.23
CA ASN A 178 38.98 -47.83 -7.00
C ASN A 178 39.84 -46.58 -6.64
N ALA A 179 40.52 -46.57 -5.48
CA ALA A 179 41.24 -45.43 -4.91
C ALA A 179 42.77 -45.61 -4.80
N ALA A 180 43.51 -44.51 -4.55
CA ALA A 180 44.59 -44.35 -3.53
C ALA A 180 45.74 -43.39 -3.95
N ASN A 181 46.33 -42.71 -2.94
CA ASN A 181 47.71 -42.16 -2.89
C ASN A 181 48.10 -41.00 -3.85
N ASN A 182 49.04 -40.09 -3.52
CA ASN A 182 49.71 -39.72 -2.25
C ASN A 182 50.25 -38.27 -2.34
N SER A 183 50.51 -37.67 -1.18
CA SER A 183 51.16 -36.37 -0.89
C SER A 183 52.39 -36.00 -1.73
N THR A 184 52.66 -34.69 -1.88
CA THR A 184 53.86 -33.98 -1.34
C THR A 184 53.70 -32.45 -1.46
N SER A 185 54.33 -31.68 -0.57
CA SER A 185 54.28 -30.21 -0.48
C SER A 185 55.51 -29.54 -1.12
N ASN A 186 55.38 -28.32 -1.70
CA ASN A 186 56.11 -27.11 -1.23
C ASN A 186 55.99 -25.87 -2.16
N ASN A 187 55.64 -24.73 -1.54
CA ASN A 187 56.06 -23.33 -1.77
C ASN A 187 56.09 -22.65 -3.15
N THR A 188 55.56 -21.41 -3.14
CA THR A 188 55.91 -20.21 -3.97
C THR A 188 55.70 -20.29 -5.49
N ASP A 189 55.25 -19.24 -6.20
CA ASP A 189 55.12 -17.81 -5.83
C ASP A 189 53.86 -17.13 -6.46
N ASN A 190 53.51 -15.97 -5.90
CA ASN A 190 52.62 -14.89 -6.35
C ASN A 190 51.85 -15.05 -7.69
N THR A 191 50.53 -15.27 -7.65
CA THR A 191 49.62 -14.96 -8.78
C THR A 191 48.21 -14.52 -8.35
N VAL A 192 47.76 -13.42 -8.94
CA VAL A 192 46.37 -12.89 -9.13
C VAL A 192 45.25 -13.46 -8.25
N ALA A 193 44.70 -12.60 -7.38
CA ALA A 193 43.48 -12.87 -6.63
C ALA A 193 42.27 -13.14 -7.55
N SER A 194 41.80 -14.39 -7.57
CA SER A 194 40.56 -14.81 -8.21
C SER A 194 39.57 -15.24 -7.13
N ASN A 195 38.96 -14.25 -6.45
CA ASN A 195 37.96 -14.54 -5.42
C ASN A 195 36.67 -15.07 -6.06
N ASP A 196 36.54 -16.39 -5.96
CA ASP A 196 35.37 -17.23 -6.12
C ASP A 196 34.01 -16.49 -6.17
N ASN A 197 33.43 -16.43 -7.36
CA ASN A 197 32.05 -15.98 -7.60
C ASN A 197 31.10 -17.16 -7.87
N SER A 198 31.42 -18.36 -7.37
CA SER A 198 30.67 -19.62 -7.56
C SER A 198 30.01 -20.13 -6.27
N GLN A 199 30.50 -19.75 -5.08
CA GLN A 199 29.78 -19.92 -3.81
C GLN A 199 28.51 -19.06 -3.69
N VAL A 200 28.31 -18.07 -4.57
CA VAL A 200 27.11 -17.20 -4.56
C VAL A 200 25.95 -17.82 -5.37
N SER A 201 25.76 -19.14 -5.27
CA SER A 201 24.44 -19.76 -5.39
C SER A 201 23.60 -19.34 -4.18
N SER A 202 23.11 -18.11 -4.28
CA SER A 202 22.98 -17.16 -3.16
C SER A 202 22.06 -17.56 -2.00
N GLU A 203 22.23 -16.90 -0.84
CA GLU A 203 21.24 -16.93 0.25
C GLU A 203 19.83 -16.57 -0.27
N LYS A 204 19.70 -15.57 -1.16
CA LYS A 204 18.43 -15.23 -1.83
C LYS A 204 17.81 -16.46 -2.50
N THR A 205 18.57 -17.20 -3.31
CA THR A 205 18.13 -18.43 -3.98
C THR A 205 17.69 -19.48 -2.97
N ARG A 206 18.57 -19.81 -2.00
CA ARG A 206 18.33 -20.81 -0.96
C ARG A 206 17.07 -20.52 -0.15
N VAL A 207 16.85 -19.27 0.24
CA VAL A 207 15.70 -18.83 1.04
C VAL A 207 14.43 -18.80 0.20
N ILE A 208 14.47 -18.28 -1.03
CA ILE A 208 13.30 -18.25 -1.92
C ILE A 208 12.82 -19.67 -2.26
N ASP A 209 13.72 -20.60 -2.58
CA ASP A 209 13.33 -21.97 -2.90
C ASP A 209 12.82 -22.75 -1.68
N ALA A 210 13.36 -22.49 -0.47
CA ALA A 210 12.82 -23.04 0.78
C ALA A 210 11.41 -22.50 1.09
N LEU A 211 11.16 -21.21 0.88
CA LEU A 211 9.84 -20.59 1.04
C LEU A 211 8.84 -21.15 0.00
N LYS A 212 9.26 -21.30 -1.26
CA LYS A 212 8.45 -21.93 -2.32
C LYS A 212 8.10 -23.39 -2.00
N ALA A 213 9.04 -24.15 -1.43
CA ALA A 213 8.76 -25.52 -0.96
C ALA A 213 7.72 -25.58 0.17
N MET A 214 7.51 -24.48 0.92
CA MET A 214 6.45 -24.33 1.92
C MET A 214 5.15 -23.71 1.39
N GLY A 215 5.01 -23.51 0.07
CA GLY A 215 3.79 -22.94 -0.53
C GLY A 215 3.69 -21.42 -0.49
N VAL A 216 4.82 -20.72 -0.37
CA VAL A 216 4.91 -19.28 -0.62
C VAL A 216 5.09 -19.03 -2.13
N GLY A 217 4.40 -18.05 -2.70
CA GLY A 217 4.56 -17.68 -4.10
C GLY A 217 5.92 -17.02 -4.37
N GLU A 218 6.48 -17.19 -5.57
CA GLU A 218 7.84 -16.74 -5.88
C GLU A 218 8.05 -15.25 -5.62
N LYS A 219 7.13 -14.39 -6.06
CA LYS A 219 7.16 -12.94 -5.76
C LYS A 219 7.02 -12.62 -4.27
N GLU A 220 6.24 -13.41 -3.52
CA GLU A 220 6.02 -13.18 -2.09
C GLU A 220 7.28 -13.53 -1.28
N ALA A 221 7.92 -14.65 -1.63
CA ALA A 221 9.19 -15.08 -1.08
C ALA A 221 10.33 -14.10 -1.41
N GLU A 222 10.37 -13.61 -2.65
CA GLU A 222 11.30 -12.58 -3.08
C GLU A 222 11.07 -11.25 -2.35
N LEU A 223 9.82 -10.77 -2.26
CA LEU A 223 9.47 -9.53 -1.58
C LEU A 223 9.79 -9.58 -0.08
N TYR A 224 9.43 -10.67 0.59
CA TYR A 224 9.83 -10.95 1.98
C TYR A 224 11.36 -10.89 2.16
N TYR A 225 12.10 -11.57 1.27
CA TYR A 225 13.56 -11.61 1.34
C TYR A 225 14.17 -10.21 1.18
N ILE A 226 13.77 -9.43 0.17
CA ILE A 226 14.38 -8.11 -0.10
C ILE A 226 14.01 -7.06 0.95
N ILE A 227 12.83 -7.15 1.59
CA ILE A 227 12.50 -6.31 2.76
C ILE A 227 13.46 -6.63 3.90
N ASN A 228 13.68 -7.91 4.20
CA ASN A 228 14.59 -8.33 5.26
C ASN A 228 16.07 -8.02 4.95
N ALA A 229 16.50 -8.15 3.69
CA ALA A 229 17.83 -7.72 3.25
C ALA A 229 18.01 -6.19 3.35
N TYR A 230 16.96 -5.41 3.06
CA TYR A 230 16.99 -3.96 3.26
C TYR A 230 17.09 -3.60 4.75
N ARG A 231 16.31 -4.26 5.64
CA ARG A 231 16.45 -4.10 7.10
C ARG A 231 17.87 -4.42 7.58
N GLU A 232 18.43 -5.54 7.14
CA GLU A 232 19.80 -5.94 7.50
C GLU A 232 20.85 -4.95 7.00
N SER A 233 20.65 -4.33 5.83
CA SER A 233 21.52 -3.25 5.32
C SER A 233 21.53 -1.98 6.17
N LEU A 234 20.54 -1.81 7.06
CA LEU A 234 20.46 -0.75 8.07
C LEU A 234 20.93 -1.21 9.47
N GLY A 235 21.44 -2.45 9.60
CA GLY A 235 21.80 -3.06 10.87
C GLY A 235 20.61 -3.53 11.72
N LEU A 236 19.41 -3.62 11.13
CA LEU A 236 18.18 -4.04 11.81
C LEU A 236 17.95 -5.55 11.64
N SER A 237 17.46 -6.21 12.69
CA SER A 237 17.15 -7.64 12.63
C SER A 237 16.02 -7.95 11.63
N LYS A 238 16.19 -9.05 10.88
CA LYS A 238 15.21 -9.62 9.95
C LYS A 238 13.92 -10.03 10.70
N LEU A 239 12.74 -9.70 10.17
CA LEU A 239 11.43 -10.09 10.73
C LEU A 239 11.05 -11.51 10.33
N SER A 240 10.33 -12.23 11.20
CA SER A 240 9.77 -13.56 10.90
C SER A 240 8.56 -13.51 9.97
N PHE A 241 8.34 -14.57 9.18
CA PHE A 241 7.29 -14.61 8.15
C PHE A 241 6.00 -15.25 8.68
N SER A 242 5.01 -14.45 9.08
CA SER A 242 3.74 -14.95 9.66
C SER A 242 2.83 -15.53 8.58
N LYS A 243 2.27 -16.73 8.82
CA LYS A 243 1.29 -17.37 7.94
C LYS A 243 -0.07 -16.68 8.01
N SER A 244 -0.48 -16.24 9.19
CA SER A 244 -1.74 -15.52 9.39
C SER A 244 -1.73 -14.15 8.71
N LEU A 245 -0.70 -13.33 8.94
CA LEU A 245 -0.56 -12.03 8.27
C LEU A 245 -0.39 -12.19 6.75
N THR A 246 0.23 -13.27 6.28
CA THR A 246 0.31 -13.60 4.85
C THR A 246 -1.07 -13.95 4.28
N THR A 247 -1.93 -14.59 5.07
CA THR A 247 -3.32 -14.87 4.68
C THR A 247 -4.11 -13.57 4.55
N VAL A 248 -3.99 -12.65 5.52
CA VAL A 248 -4.59 -11.30 5.45
C VAL A 248 -4.14 -10.56 4.18
N ALA A 249 -2.82 -10.50 3.96
CA ALA A 249 -2.24 -9.82 2.79
C ALA A 249 -2.74 -10.43 1.48
N ARG A 250 -2.78 -11.77 1.35
CA ARG A 250 -3.27 -12.47 0.16
C ARG A 250 -4.76 -12.20 -0.10
N THR A 251 -5.58 -12.23 0.94
CA THR A 251 -7.01 -11.87 0.86
C THR A 251 -7.18 -10.43 0.36
N HIS A 252 -6.39 -9.50 0.89
CA HIS A 252 -6.49 -8.08 0.53
C HIS A 252 -5.96 -7.79 -0.87
N VAL A 253 -4.85 -8.40 -1.31
CA VAL A 253 -4.35 -8.27 -2.69
C VAL A 253 -5.35 -8.79 -3.72
N LEU A 254 -6.06 -9.89 -3.40
CA LEU A 254 -7.17 -10.38 -4.21
C LEU A 254 -8.34 -9.39 -4.25
N ASP A 255 -8.75 -8.84 -3.09
CA ASP A 255 -9.80 -7.82 -2.99
C ASP A 255 -9.46 -6.56 -3.81
N SER A 256 -8.23 -6.05 -3.67
CA SER A 256 -7.75 -4.87 -4.38
C SER A 256 -7.69 -5.07 -5.89
N ASN A 257 -7.14 -6.19 -6.38
CA ASN A 257 -7.11 -6.48 -7.82
C ASN A 257 -8.52 -6.64 -8.42
N THR A 258 -9.47 -7.21 -7.66
CA THR A 258 -10.81 -7.58 -8.18
C THR A 258 -11.81 -6.43 -8.11
N TYR A 259 -11.85 -5.70 -6.98
CA TYR A 259 -12.91 -4.73 -6.68
C TYR A 259 -12.41 -3.29 -6.57
N THR A 260 -11.11 -3.06 -6.43
CA THR A 260 -10.48 -1.73 -6.30
C THR A 260 -11.13 -0.86 -5.20
N PRO A 261 -11.18 -1.34 -3.94
CA PRO A 261 -11.90 -0.70 -2.84
C PRO A 261 -11.35 0.69 -2.49
N GLU A 262 -10.15 1.06 -2.94
CA GLU A 262 -9.64 2.42 -2.85
C GLU A 262 -10.52 3.45 -3.57
N ASN A 263 -11.32 3.01 -4.55
CA ASN A 263 -12.26 3.85 -5.29
C ASN A 263 -13.62 4.02 -4.58
N GLN A 264 -13.87 3.34 -3.45
CA GLN A 264 -15.12 3.50 -2.69
C GLN A 264 -15.06 4.68 -1.70
N VAL A 265 -16.22 5.22 -1.34
CA VAL A 265 -16.37 6.33 -0.38
C VAL A 265 -16.96 5.85 0.95
N ASP A 266 -16.68 6.56 2.04
CA ASP A 266 -17.32 6.34 3.33
C ASP A 266 -18.72 6.97 3.43
N SER A 267 -19.36 6.85 4.60
CA SER A 267 -20.70 7.42 4.86
C SER A 267 -20.73 8.96 4.92
N ARG A 268 -19.57 9.63 4.91
CA ARG A 268 -19.41 11.09 4.82
C ARG A 268 -19.15 11.54 3.38
N GLY A 269 -19.02 10.60 2.43
CA GLY A 269 -18.65 10.85 1.04
C GLY A 269 -17.14 11.04 0.82
N ILE A 270 -16.31 10.71 1.80
CA ILE A 270 -14.85 10.87 1.72
C ILE A 270 -14.24 9.63 1.05
N GLN A 271 -13.34 9.88 0.10
CA GLN A 271 -12.67 8.87 -0.70
C GLN A 271 -11.76 7.97 0.16
N GLY A 272 -11.84 6.65 -0.07
CA GLY A 272 -10.90 5.68 0.48
C GLY A 272 -9.50 5.77 -0.15
N ASN A 273 -8.57 4.97 0.37
CA ASN A 273 -7.24 4.74 -0.19
C ASN A 273 -6.91 3.23 -0.24
N LEU A 274 -5.67 2.87 -0.54
CA LEU A 274 -5.25 1.45 -0.74
C LEU A 274 -5.52 0.53 0.47
N HIS A 275 -5.64 1.07 1.69
CA HIS A 275 -5.99 0.32 2.90
C HIS A 275 -7.49 -0.01 3.02
N SER A 276 -8.31 0.34 2.01
CA SER A 276 -9.75 0.07 1.98
C SER A 276 -10.02 -1.42 1.71
N TRP A 277 -11.14 -1.91 2.24
CA TRP A 277 -11.63 -3.28 2.05
C TRP A 277 -13.06 -3.24 1.49
N SER A 278 -13.33 -4.02 0.44
CA SER A 278 -14.64 -4.05 -0.21
C SER A 278 -15.70 -4.76 0.65
N ASN A 279 -16.94 -4.83 0.14
CA ASN A 279 -18.04 -5.59 0.73
C ASN A 279 -18.23 -6.99 0.08
N HIS A 280 -17.27 -7.48 -0.70
CA HIS A 280 -17.37 -8.74 -1.45
C HIS A 280 -16.76 -9.96 -0.75
N GLY A 281 -16.49 -9.90 0.56
CA GLY A 281 -15.97 -11.02 1.35
C GLY A 281 -16.51 -11.09 2.77
N ASN A 282 -16.11 -12.13 3.50
CA ASN A 282 -16.55 -12.39 4.87
C ASN A 282 -15.73 -11.58 5.89
N TRP A 283 -15.84 -10.26 5.80
CA TRP A 283 -15.12 -9.29 6.63
C TRP A 283 -15.89 -7.96 6.69
N THR A 284 -15.57 -7.10 7.66
CA THR A 284 -16.16 -5.77 7.80
C THR A 284 -15.69 -4.85 6.67
N PRO A 285 -16.56 -4.36 5.76
CA PRO A 285 -16.18 -3.44 4.70
C PRO A 285 -15.77 -2.06 5.27
N MET A 286 -14.85 -1.38 4.60
CA MET A 286 -14.27 -0.13 5.09
C MET A 286 -13.65 0.68 3.94
N ALA A 287 -14.15 1.89 3.68
CA ALA A 287 -13.38 2.91 2.98
C ALA A 287 -12.35 3.50 3.95
N TYR A 288 -11.06 3.26 3.73
CA TYR A 288 -10.02 3.79 4.61
C TYR A 288 -9.67 5.22 4.19
N THR A 289 -10.15 6.19 4.94
CA THR A 289 -10.04 7.62 4.61
C THR A 289 -8.72 8.24 5.08
N SER A 290 -8.30 9.33 4.44
CA SER A 290 -7.03 10.02 4.69
C SER A 290 -6.92 10.77 6.03
N ASP A 291 -7.98 10.77 6.82
CA ASP A 291 -8.01 11.23 8.21
C ASP A 291 -7.78 10.09 9.22
N HIS A 292 -7.57 8.86 8.75
CA HIS A 292 -7.38 7.64 9.54
C HIS A 292 -8.55 7.30 10.49
N GLN A 293 -9.77 7.83 10.26
CA GLN A 293 -10.93 7.58 11.15
C GLN A 293 -11.19 6.08 11.39
N TYR A 294 -10.92 5.24 10.39
CA TYR A 294 -11.16 3.80 10.42
C TYR A 294 -9.93 2.96 10.77
N ALA A 295 -8.89 3.55 11.37
CA ALA A 295 -7.64 2.86 11.71
C ALA A 295 -7.84 1.54 12.47
N ASN A 296 -8.71 1.53 13.50
CA ASN A 296 -9.02 0.34 14.28
C ASN A 296 -9.59 -0.82 13.43
N ASN A 297 -10.38 -0.53 12.40
CA ASN A 297 -10.99 -1.53 11.53
C ASN A 297 -9.94 -2.21 10.62
N MET A 298 -8.94 -1.45 10.16
CA MET A 298 -7.76 -2.00 9.48
C MET A 298 -6.95 -2.85 10.47
N TRP A 299 -6.66 -2.32 11.66
CA TRP A 299 -5.86 -3.01 12.67
C TRP A 299 -6.48 -4.33 13.17
N SER A 300 -7.80 -4.49 13.09
CA SER A 300 -8.51 -5.72 13.43
C SER A 300 -8.46 -6.82 12.36
N LYS A 301 -8.01 -6.55 11.13
CA LYS A 301 -8.11 -7.53 10.02
C LYS A 301 -7.47 -8.89 10.31
N PRO A 302 -6.32 -9.02 11.00
CA PRO A 302 -5.80 -10.32 11.39
C PRO A 302 -6.74 -11.11 12.31
N ARG A 303 -7.38 -10.47 13.30
CA ARG A 303 -8.36 -11.11 14.20
C ARG A 303 -9.68 -11.46 13.51
N GLU A 304 -10.03 -10.73 12.45
CA GLU A 304 -11.26 -10.95 11.68
C GLU A 304 -11.11 -12.12 10.69
N LEU A 305 -9.92 -12.28 10.10
CA LEU A 305 -9.67 -13.25 9.03
C LEU A 305 -8.92 -14.51 9.47
N THR A 306 -8.26 -14.49 10.63
CA THR A 306 -7.34 -15.55 11.09
C THR A 306 -7.39 -15.74 12.60
N SER A 307 -6.61 -16.69 13.13
CA SER A 307 -6.40 -16.87 14.57
C SER A 307 -5.42 -15.87 15.21
N TYR A 308 -4.80 -14.97 14.43
CA TYR A 308 -3.84 -14.00 14.93
C TYR A 308 -4.46 -13.00 15.91
N SER A 309 -4.00 -12.99 17.17
CA SER A 309 -4.61 -12.23 18.25
C SER A 309 -4.19 -10.75 18.32
N GLY A 310 -3.04 -10.40 17.73
CA GLY A 310 -2.52 -9.02 17.73
C GLY A 310 -3.28 -8.07 16.79
N ASN A 311 -2.94 -6.78 16.86
CA ASN A 311 -3.23 -5.85 15.77
C ASN A 311 -2.30 -6.14 14.58
N GLY A 312 -2.78 -5.87 13.37
CA GLY A 312 -1.96 -5.80 12.16
C GLY A 312 -1.78 -4.37 11.70
N PHE A 313 -0.66 -4.07 11.06
CA PHE A 313 -0.37 -2.75 10.51
C PHE A 313 0.11 -2.89 9.07
N GLU A 314 -0.51 -2.17 8.15
CA GLU A 314 -0.30 -2.36 6.71
C GLU A 314 0.58 -1.28 6.09
N ILE A 315 1.43 -1.68 5.14
CA ILE A 315 1.88 -0.81 4.03
C ILE A 315 1.41 -1.40 2.70
N SER A 316 0.94 -0.52 1.82
CA SER A 316 0.36 -0.90 0.52
C SER A 316 1.11 -0.22 -0.62
N ALA A 317 1.17 -0.86 -1.78
CA ALA A 317 1.70 -0.32 -3.02
C ALA A 317 0.80 -0.68 -4.21
N TYR A 318 0.73 0.23 -5.18
CA TYR A 318 -0.02 0.06 -6.42
C TYR A 318 0.78 0.59 -7.61
N THR A 319 0.72 -0.12 -8.74
CA THR A 319 1.24 0.35 -10.03
C THR A 319 0.20 0.21 -11.14
N GLY A 320 0.25 1.09 -12.15
CA GLY A 320 -0.67 1.02 -13.30
C GLY A 320 -0.51 -0.24 -14.17
N GLY A 321 0.68 -0.83 -14.18
CA GLY A 321 0.95 -2.17 -14.72
C GLY A 321 1.29 -3.17 -13.61
N ASN A 322 1.80 -4.35 -13.99
CA ASN A 322 2.11 -5.40 -13.01
C ASN A 322 3.25 -4.96 -12.07
N ILE A 323 3.04 -5.09 -10.76
CA ILE A 323 4.02 -4.72 -9.74
C ILE A 323 5.09 -5.83 -9.57
N THR A 324 6.34 -5.42 -9.31
CA THR A 324 7.46 -6.31 -8.98
C THR A 324 7.86 -6.15 -7.50
N PRO A 325 8.52 -7.15 -6.90
CA PRO A 325 9.04 -7.03 -5.54
C PRO A 325 9.92 -5.79 -5.35
N GLU A 326 10.88 -5.56 -6.23
CA GLU A 326 11.79 -4.42 -6.19
C GLU A 326 11.04 -3.08 -6.31
N GLY A 327 10.01 -3.02 -7.17
CA GLY A 327 9.18 -1.83 -7.32
C GLY A 327 8.34 -1.51 -6.08
N ALA A 328 7.77 -2.53 -5.43
CA ALA A 328 7.06 -2.37 -4.16
C ALA A 328 8.01 -1.89 -3.04
N LEU A 329 9.16 -2.55 -2.90
CA LEU A 329 10.19 -2.16 -1.92
C LEU A 329 10.68 -0.72 -2.15
N ASP A 330 10.90 -0.29 -3.39
CA ASP A 330 11.42 1.04 -3.65
C ASP A 330 10.39 2.15 -3.37
N LEU A 331 9.11 1.93 -3.70
CA LEU A 331 8.00 2.80 -3.31
C LEU A 331 7.88 2.95 -1.78
N TRP A 332 8.14 1.88 -1.02
CA TRP A 332 8.13 1.92 0.44
C TRP A 332 9.38 2.55 1.06
N LYS A 333 10.58 2.28 0.52
CA LYS A 333 11.84 2.92 0.95
C LYS A 333 11.80 4.43 0.79
N HIS A 334 11.25 4.91 -0.32
CA HIS A 334 11.12 6.34 -0.60
C HIS A 334 9.91 6.99 0.08
N SER A 335 9.13 6.25 0.87
CA SER A 335 8.05 6.77 1.72
C SER A 335 8.52 6.85 3.17
N SER A 336 8.63 8.03 3.78
CA SER A 336 9.02 8.13 5.19
C SER A 336 8.10 7.32 6.12
N ALA A 337 6.78 7.36 5.90
CA ALA A 337 5.80 6.63 6.70
C ALA A 337 5.87 5.10 6.49
N HIS A 338 5.88 4.62 5.24
CA HIS A 338 5.96 3.17 4.97
C HIS A 338 7.32 2.61 5.41
N ASN A 339 8.40 3.37 5.20
CA ASN A 339 9.73 2.99 5.63
C ASN A 339 9.81 2.87 7.16
N GLN A 340 9.17 3.76 7.93
CA GLN A 340 9.11 3.66 9.40
C GLN A 340 8.41 2.38 9.89
N VAL A 341 7.35 1.91 9.23
CA VAL A 341 6.73 0.61 9.54
C VAL A 341 7.69 -0.53 9.16
N MET A 342 8.18 -0.53 7.93
CA MET A 342 9.06 -1.57 7.37
C MET A 342 10.39 -1.73 8.12
N THR A 343 10.92 -0.63 8.67
CA THR A 343 12.13 -0.59 9.49
C THR A 343 11.84 -0.55 11.00
N THR A 344 10.57 -0.72 11.39
CA THR A 344 10.12 -0.87 12.79
C THR A 344 10.64 0.24 13.71
N GLN A 345 10.33 1.49 13.35
CA GLN A 345 10.80 2.70 14.03
C GLN A 345 9.67 3.42 14.81
N GLY A 346 10.04 4.13 15.87
CA GLY A 346 9.11 4.94 16.66
C GLY A 346 8.00 4.08 17.26
N SER A 347 6.75 4.41 16.98
CA SER A 347 5.55 3.64 17.41
C SER A 347 5.49 2.21 16.88
N TRP A 348 6.38 1.83 15.95
CA TRP A 348 6.46 0.50 15.33
C TRP A 348 7.62 -0.35 15.84
N SER A 349 8.27 0.06 16.95
CA SER A 349 9.47 -0.61 17.48
C SER A 349 9.21 -1.96 18.17
N ASP A 350 7.95 -2.34 18.39
CA ASP A 350 7.55 -3.63 18.96
C ASP A 350 7.30 -4.72 17.89
N LEU A 351 7.14 -4.34 16.61
CA LEU A 351 6.78 -5.26 15.53
C LEU A 351 7.95 -6.22 15.22
N LYS A 352 7.64 -7.51 15.14
CA LYS A 352 8.64 -8.58 14.95
C LYS A 352 8.35 -9.54 13.80
N THR A 353 7.12 -9.54 13.28
CA THR A 353 6.73 -10.41 12.17
C THR A 353 6.06 -9.61 11.06
N MET A 354 6.17 -10.10 9.83
CA MET A 354 5.44 -9.61 8.66
C MET A 354 4.82 -10.76 7.86
N GLY A 355 3.71 -10.49 7.21
CA GLY A 355 3.11 -11.31 6.17
C GLY A 355 3.00 -10.51 4.88
N VAL A 356 3.19 -11.17 3.74
CA VAL A 356 3.52 -10.51 2.46
C VAL A 356 2.65 -11.11 1.35
N ALA A 357 2.02 -10.26 0.55
CA ALA A 357 1.37 -10.67 -0.69
C ALA A 357 1.62 -9.66 -1.82
N ILE A 358 1.73 -10.17 -3.04
CA ILE A 358 2.02 -9.37 -4.23
C ILE A 358 1.52 -10.08 -5.50
N ASP A 359 0.49 -9.52 -6.12
CA ASP A 359 -0.04 -10.01 -7.41
C ASP A 359 -0.72 -8.90 -8.22
N GLY A 360 -0.76 -9.08 -9.53
CA GLY A 360 -1.33 -8.12 -10.47
C GLY A 360 -0.70 -6.74 -10.29
N ARG A 361 -1.53 -5.77 -9.90
CA ARG A 361 -1.15 -4.35 -9.72
C ARG A 361 -0.80 -3.95 -8.28
N TYR A 362 -1.01 -4.82 -7.29
CA TYR A 362 -0.96 -4.47 -5.87
C TYR A 362 0.03 -5.35 -5.09
N ALA A 363 0.68 -4.75 -4.11
CA ALA A 363 1.45 -5.45 -3.09
C ALA A 363 1.09 -4.89 -1.71
N HIS A 364 0.87 -5.77 -0.74
CA HIS A 364 0.51 -5.40 0.63
C HIS A 364 1.39 -6.18 1.61
N VAL A 365 1.90 -5.50 2.63
CA VAL A 365 2.67 -6.13 3.72
C VAL A 365 2.06 -5.75 5.05
N TRP A 366 1.72 -6.78 5.82
CA TRP A 366 1.05 -6.69 7.11
C TRP A 366 2.03 -7.07 8.22
N PHE A 367 2.29 -6.15 9.14
CA PHE A 367 3.22 -6.30 10.25
C PHE A 367 2.49 -6.51 11.58
N GLY A 368 3.15 -7.17 12.54
CA GLY A 368 2.62 -7.38 13.89
C GLY A 368 3.68 -7.72 14.94
N SER A 369 3.30 -7.60 16.21
CA SER A 369 4.14 -7.86 17.39
C SER A 369 3.68 -9.04 18.24
N ALA A 370 2.50 -9.62 17.98
CA ALA A 370 2.00 -10.80 18.67
C ALA A 370 2.45 -12.10 18.00
N ALA A 371 2.52 -13.19 18.78
CA ALA A 371 2.83 -14.52 18.26
C ALA A 371 1.71 -15.04 17.33
N ASP A 372 2.08 -15.66 16.21
CA ASP A 372 1.16 -16.25 15.23
C ASP A 372 0.78 -17.70 15.61
N PRO A 373 -0.49 -18.01 15.92
CA PRO A 373 -0.92 -19.37 16.23
C PRO A 373 -0.88 -20.35 15.03
N ALA A 374 -0.77 -19.86 13.79
CA ALA A 374 -0.50 -20.68 12.62
C ALA A 374 1.01 -21.00 12.45
N GLY A 375 1.86 -20.29 13.21
CA GLY A 375 3.32 -20.34 13.08
C GLY A 375 3.85 -19.61 11.84
N TYR A 376 5.14 -19.81 11.57
CA TYR A 376 5.89 -19.02 10.59
C TYR A 376 6.39 -19.87 9.41
N TYR A 377 6.85 -19.23 8.34
CA TYR A 377 7.57 -19.88 7.23
C TYR A 377 9.08 -19.89 7.50
N ASP A 378 9.50 -20.66 8.50
CA ASP A 378 10.88 -20.65 8.98
C ASP A 378 11.82 -21.40 8.04
N VAL A 379 12.95 -20.76 7.70
CA VAL A 379 13.98 -21.31 6.81
C VAL A 379 15.23 -21.59 7.63
N ALA A 380 15.75 -22.82 7.53
CA ALA A 380 17.01 -23.20 8.17
C ALA A 380 18.13 -22.21 7.80
N ASP A 381 18.99 -21.86 8.77
CA ASP A 381 20.09 -20.93 8.59
C ASP A 381 19.69 -19.55 8.02
N TYR A 382 18.46 -19.08 8.30
CA TYR A 382 18.02 -17.71 8.00
C TYR A 382 17.47 -17.07 9.28
N GLN A 383 18.34 -16.37 10.01
CA GLN A 383 18.04 -15.87 11.36
C GLN A 383 17.06 -14.69 11.31
N VAL A 384 15.95 -14.81 12.05
CA VAL A 384 14.87 -13.81 12.14
C VAL A 384 14.42 -13.63 13.59
N ILE A 385 13.82 -12.48 13.92
CA ILE A 385 13.20 -12.26 15.22
C ILE A 385 11.75 -12.78 15.24
N HIS A 386 11.37 -13.40 16.36
CA HIS A 386 10.00 -13.79 16.65
C HIS A 386 9.43 -12.95 17.82
N PRO A 387 8.11 -12.69 17.83
CA PRO A 387 7.32 -12.19 18.97
C PRO A 387 7.78 -12.69 20.33
#